data_AF-A0A1F6ZA79-F1
#
_entry.id   AF-A0A1F6ZA79-F1
#
_cell.length_a   1.000
_cell.length_b   1.000
_cell.length_c   1.000
_cell.angle_alpha   90.00
_cell.angle_beta   90.00
_cell.angle_gamma   90.00
#
_symmetry.space_group_name_H-M   'P 1'
#
loop_
_entity.id
_entity.type
_entity.pdbx_description
1 polymer ?
#
loop_
_entity_poly.entity_id
_entity_poly.type
_entity_poly.pdbx_seq_one_letter_code
_entity_poly.pdbx_strand_id
1 'polypeptide(L)'
;MKDIIKNNSPVSLKIKNEYLIEPCFINCNRIEYIHNKQGDFFDHHLMFYLKDQLVFKMWLPNNPEDNPFKNIDKALDRVGVKLIK
;
A
#
# COMPACT_ATOMS: atom_id res chain seq x y z
N MET A 1 13.06 -0.77 -4.91
CA MET A 1 13.15 -0.72 -3.42
C MET A 1 11.99 -1.53 -2.86
N LYS A 2 12.21 -2.28 -1.78
CA LYS A 2 11.16 -3.03 -1.09
C LYS A 2 11.14 -2.62 0.38
N ASP A 3 10.00 -2.11 0.84
CA ASP A 3 9.76 -1.75 2.24
C ASP A 3 8.54 -2.53 2.78
N ILE A 4 8.57 -2.91 4.05
CA ILE A 4 7.65 -3.93 4.59
C ILE A 4 7.21 -3.56 6.02
N ILE A 5 5.90 -3.55 6.25
CA ILE A 5 5.29 -3.60 7.59
C ILE A 5 4.84 -5.03 7.89
N LYS A 6 5.19 -5.57 9.05
CA LYS A 6 4.71 -6.86 9.57
C LYS A 6 4.17 -6.72 10.99
N ASN A 7 3.05 -7.37 11.26
CA ASN A 7 2.43 -7.50 12.56
C ASN A 7 2.27 -8.98 12.90
N ASN A 8 2.42 -9.34 14.18
CA ASN A 8 2.22 -10.71 14.65
C ASN A 8 0.73 -11.12 14.59
N SER A 9 -0.17 -10.14 14.75
CA SER A 9 -1.61 -10.31 14.67
C SER A 9 -2.19 -9.54 13.48
N PRO A 10 -3.33 -9.97 12.91
CA PRO A 10 -4.04 -9.19 11.90
C PRO A 10 -4.43 -7.81 12.47
N VAL A 11 -4.21 -6.77 11.68
CA VAL A 11 -4.68 -5.40 11.91
C VAL A 11 -5.73 -5.05 10.87
N SER A 12 -6.65 -4.17 11.23
CA SER A 12 -7.64 -3.65 10.29
C SER A 12 -7.16 -2.32 9.71
N LEU A 13 -7.17 -2.22 8.39
CA LEU A 13 -6.80 -1.02 7.67
C LEU A 13 -8.05 -0.37 7.12
N LYS A 14 -8.22 0.92 7.37
CA LYS A 14 -9.26 1.71 6.73
C LYS A 14 -8.69 2.34 5.48
N ILE A 15 -9.27 1.99 4.35
CA ILE A 15 -8.98 2.58 3.05
C ILE A 15 -10.03 3.63 2.78
N LYS A 16 -9.59 4.88 2.62
CA LYS A 16 -10.43 5.98 2.19
C LYS A 16 -9.71 6.71 1.06
N ASN A 17 -10.10 6.46 -0.18
CA ASN A 17 -9.68 7.30 -1.30
C ASN A 17 -10.86 8.14 -1.80
N GLU A 18 -10.58 9.11 -2.67
CA GLU A 18 -11.58 10.02 -3.25
C GLU A 18 -12.61 9.33 -4.17
N TYR A 19 -12.32 8.12 -4.63
CA TYR A 19 -13.15 7.31 -5.53
C TYR A 19 -14.04 6.30 -4.79
N LEU A 20 -13.90 6.16 -3.47
CA LEU A 20 -14.73 5.28 -2.65
C LEU A 20 -15.87 6.10 -2.02
N ILE A 21 -17.12 5.69 -2.29
CA ILE A 21 -18.33 6.31 -1.70
C ILE A 21 -18.30 6.13 -0.17
N GLU A 22 -17.89 4.95 0.29
CA GLU A 22 -17.73 4.62 1.69
C GLU A 22 -16.34 4.03 1.96
N PRO A 23 -15.76 4.26 3.16
CA PRO A 23 -14.48 3.65 3.51
C PRO A 23 -14.56 2.13 3.49
N CYS A 24 -13.54 1.49 2.91
CA CYS A 24 -13.39 0.03 2.94
C CYS A 24 -12.44 -0.38 4.07
N PHE A 25 -12.62 -1.59 4.60
CA PHE A 25 -11.74 -2.14 5.63
C PHE A 25 -11.06 -3.41 5.14
N ILE A 26 -9.76 -3.52 5.39
CA ILE A 26 -8.95 -4.68 4.99
C ILE A 26 -8.21 -5.21 6.21
N ASN A 27 -8.40 -6.50 6.50
CA ASN A 27 -7.66 -7.19 7.55
C ASN A 27 -6.39 -7.80 6.94
N CYS A 28 -5.23 -7.44 7.48
CA CYS A 28 -3.94 -7.95 7.03
C CYS A 28 -2.95 -8.00 8.19
N ASN A 29 -1.92 -8.81 8.09
CA ASN A 29 -0.81 -8.82 9.07
C ASN A 29 0.52 -8.40 8.42
N ARG A 30 0.55 -8.20 7.09
CA ARG A 30 1.73 -7.73 6.37
C ARG A 30 1.33 -6.82 5.23
N ILE A 31 2.09 -5.75 5.05
CA ILE A 31 1.97 -4.81 3.92
C ILE A 31 3.35 -4.69 3.29
N GLU A 32 3.42 -4.82 1.98
CA GLU A 32 4.66 -4.65 1.21
C GLU A 32 4.48 -3.49 0.23
N TYR A 33 5.43 -2.56 0.23
CA TYR A 33 5.58 -1.55 -0.80
C TYR A 33 6.63 -2.03 -1.79
N ILE A 34 6.21 -2.20 -3.05
CA ILE A 34 7.07 -2.58 -4.15
C ILE A 34 7.24 -1.38 -5.05
N HIS A 35 8.50 -1.04 -5.30
CA HIS A 35 8.88 -0.04 -6.28
C HIS A 35 9.84 -0.67 -7.28
N ASN A 36 9.39 -0.79 -8.53
CA ASN A 36 10.18 -1.34 -9.61
C ASN A 36 10.22 -0.37 -10.80
N LYS A 37 11.38 -0.24 -11.45
CA LYS A 37 11.51 0.53 -12.69
C LYS A 37 11.36 -0.43 -13.86
N GLN A 38 10.44 -0.14 -14.77
CA GLN A 38 10.17 -0.92 -15.97
C GLN A 38 10.32 0.04 -17.16
N GLY A 39 11.43 -0.07 -17.90
CA GLY A 39 11.76 0.92 -18.93
C GLY A 39 11.85 2.34 -18.35
N ASP A 40 11.07 3.27 -18.91
CA ASP A 40 11.01 4.68 -18.51
C ASP A 40 9.92 5.01 -17.49
N PHE A 41 9.14 4.01 -17.06
CA PHE A 41 8.08 4.19 -16.07
C PHE A 41 8.41 3.47 -14.76
N PHE A 42 7.91 4.04 -13.67
CA PHE A 42 7.93 3.39 -12.37
C PHE A 42 6.62 2.67 -12.11
N ASP A 43 6.73 1.55 -11.41
CA ASP A 43 5.61 0.71 -11.05
C ASP A 43 5.58 0.56 -9.54
N HIS A 44 4.60 1.22 -8.93
CA HIS A 44 4.47 1.39 -7.49
C HIS A 44 3.26 0.60 -6.98
N HIS A 45 3.48 -0.40 -6.14
CA HIS A 45 2.41 -1.25 -5.60
C HIS A 45 2.41 -1.28 -4.08
N LEU A 46 1.21 -1.27 -3.51
CA LEU A 46 0.97 -1.73 -2.15
C LEU A 46 0.31 -3.11 -2.20
N MET A 47 0.91 -4.06 -1.50
CA MET A 47 0.43 -5.43 -1.41
C MET A 47 0.10 -5.78 0.04
N PHE A 48 -1.13 -6.21 0.29
CA PHE A 48 -1.65 -6.48 1.62
C PHE A 48 -1.87 -7.98 1.76
N TYR A 49 -1.28 -8.57 2.80
CA TYR A 49 -1.28 -10.00 3.03
C TYR A 49 -1.93 -10.34 4.36
N LEU A 50 -2.71 -11.42 4.37
CA LEU A 50 -3.13 -12.09 5.59
C LEU A 50 -2.42 -13.44 5.65
N LYS A 51 -1.51 -13.58 6.62
CA LYS A 51 -0.52 -14.66 6.66
C LYS A 51 0.31 -14.62 5.36
N ASP A 52 0.23 -15.67 4.55
CA ASP A 52 0.96 -15.80 3.28
C ASP A 52 0.08 -15.56 2.05
N GLN A 53 -1.20 -15.22 2.24
CA GLN A 53 -2.13 -14.98 1.15
C GLN A 53 -2.25 -13.48 0.86
N LEU A 54 -2.10 -13.10 -0.41
CA LEU A 54 -2.39 -11.75 -0.90
C LEU A 54 -3.92 -11.54 -0.87
N VAL A 55 -4.38 -10.58 -0.07
CA VAL A 55 -5.81 -10.28 0.07
C VAL A 55 -6.22 -9.01 -0.67
N PHE A 56 -5.28 -8.09 -0.87
CA PHE A 56 -5.54 -6.87 -1.61
C PHE A 56 -4.26 -6.34 -2.25
N LYS A 57 -4.41 -5.77 -3.45
CA LYS A 57 -3.33 -5.14 -4.19
C LYS A 57 -3.85 -3.80 -4.70
N MET A 58 -3.02 -2.77 -4.58
CA MET A 58 -3.33 -1.44 -5.08
C MET A 58 -2.14 -0.89 -5.86
N TRP A 59 -2.42 -0.39 -7.06
CA TRP A 59 -1.47 0.38 -7.84
C TRP A 59 -1.50 1.84 -7.38
N LEU A 60 -0.33 2.44 -7.24
CA LEU A 60 -0.18 3.84 -6.85
C LEU A 60 -0.01 4.68 -8.12
N PRO A 61 -0.69 5.84 -8.22
CA PRO A 61 -0.54 6.71 -9.38
C PRO A 61 0.89 7.21 -9.49
N ASN A 62 1.46 7.10 -10.70
CA ASN A 62 2.76 7.66 -11.04
C ASN A 62 2.69 9.20 -10.95
N ASN A 63 3.70 9.81 -10.35
CA ASN A 63 3.86 11.26 -10.27
C ASN A 63 4.92 11.68 -11.31
N PRO A 64 4.76 12.76 -12.08
CA PRO A 64 5.83 13.28 -12.94
C PRO A 64 7.21 13.49 -12.26
N GLU A 65 7.28 13.59 -10.93
CA GLU A 65 8.55 13.62 -10.16
C GLU A 65 9.06 12.23 -9.69
N ASP A 66 8.40 11.17 -10.15
CA ASP A 66 8.48 9.71 -9.91
C ASP A 66 9.77 9.18 -9.23
N ASN A 67 9.99 9.64 -8.00
CA ASN A 67 10.96 9.10 -7.09
C ASN A 67 10.25 8.11 -6.17
N PRO A 68 10.93 7.02 -5.73
CA PRO A 68 10.39 6.13 -4.72
C PRO A 68 9.83 6.91 -3.54
N PHE A 69 8.63 6.54 -3.05
CA PHE A 69 8.20 7.00 -1.73
C PHE A 69 9.29 6.60 -0.73
N LYS A 70 9.74 7.54 0.11
CA LYS A 70 10.86 7.31 1.03
C LYS A 70 10.64 6.08 1.93
N ASN A 71 9.38 5.75 2.22
CA ASN A 71 8.95 4.57 2.97
C ASN A 71 7.49 4.22 2.65
N ILE A 72 7.07 3.07 3.14
CA ILE A 72 5.70 2.54 3.05
C ILE A 72 4.63 3.45 3.67
N ASP A 73 4.92 4.18 4.76
CA ASP A 73 3.96 5.08 5.40
C ASP A 73 3.53 6.21 4.45
N LYS A 74 4.49 6.83 3.75
CA LYS A 74 4.18 7.86 2.75
C LYS A 74 3.38 7.31 1.58
N ALA A 75 3.65 6.06 1.18
CA ALA A 75 2.88 5.41 0.13
C ALA A 75 1.42 5.18 0.57
N LEU A 76 1.19 4.77 1.82
CA LEU A 76 -0.15 4.60 2.40
C LEU A 76 -0.91 5.93 2.50
N ASP A 77 -0.25 6.98 2.98
CA ASP A 77 -0.84 8.32 3.11
C ASP A 77 -1.29 8.88 1.75
N ARG A 78 -0.50 8.66 0.68
CA ARG A 78 -0.81 9.16 -0.67
C ARG A 78 -2.15 8.65 -1.20
N VAL A 79 -2.55 7.44 -0.82
CA VAL A 79 -3.80 6.79 -1.23
C VAL A 79 -4.86 6.76 -0.12
N GLY A 80 -4.64 7.52 0.96
CA GLY A 80 -5.60 7.66 2.04
C GLY A 80 -5.87 6.36 2.82
N VAL A 81 -4.88 5.48 2.90
CA VAL A 81 -4.95 4.28 3.77
C VAL A 81 -4.44 4.64 5.16
N LYS A 82 -5.23 4.31 6.18
CA LYS A 82 -4.85 4.50 7.58
C LYS A 82 -4.91 3.19 8.34
N LEU A 83 -3.85 2.90 9.08
CA LEU A 83 -3.82 1.80 10.04
C LEU A 83 -4.80 2.12 11.18
N ILE A 84 -5.71 1.20 11.49
CA ILE A 84 -6.54 1.27 12.70
C ILE A 84 -6.06 0.11 13.59
N LYS A 85 -5.49 0.47 14.74
CA LYS A 85 -5.02 -0.49 15.74
C LYS A 85 -6.12 -0.80 16.73
#